data_AF-A0A0J7Z8C3-F1
#
_entry.id   AF-A0A0J7Z8C3-F1
#
_cell.length_a   1.000
_cell.length_b   1.000
_cell.length_c   1.000
_cell.angle_alpha   90.00
_cell.angle_beta   90.00
_cell.angle_gamma   90.00
#
_symmetry.space_group_name_H-M   'P 1'
#
loop_
_entity.id
_entity.type
_entity.pdbx_description
1 polymer ?
#
loop_
_entity_poly.entity_id
_entity_poly.type
_entity_poly.pdbx_seq_one_letter_code
_entity_poly.pdbx_strand_id
1 'polypeptide(L)'
;MRHDLLSRLTELDAAPRTEFSAADLDRKERLLRAVLSDTERPSHSDVATFPAFRRPLVRRAAFTAAGALAAGAVLLTMTVTADPPGPGGSGPLSAAEVATWTGTAGDVNDAGSTASSAMAWCIDETRGGELSNTDIRGTVTSVIITRHGQAAYCLAGSYGSGVAVPVGPPVEVPADGITLDAQGARGSGSARFHYAVGSMGSDVKGITVRDRGRTVHATVRQIRTLSYGRWTAWWPDSDSHDQLTGTLTLTLTDGTTRTVNADSLVE
;
A
#
# COMPACT_ATOMS: atom_id res chain seq x y z
N MET A 1 -12.60 37.31 7.20
CA MET A 1 -12.94 35.86 7.30
C MET A 1 -11.78 34.98 7.78
N ARG A 2 -10.52 35.23 7.41
CA ARG A 2 -9.37 34.37 7.79
C ARG A 2 -8.99 34.40 9.29
N HIS A 3 -9.35 35.46 10.02
CA HIS A 3 -9.09 35.57 11.47
C HIS A 3 -10.03 34.73 12.34
N ASP A 4 -11.23 34.37 11.85
CA ASP A 4 -12.24 33.64 12.65
C ASP A 4 -11.91 32.13 12.75
N LEU A 5 -11.21 31.59 11.75
CA LEU A 5 -10.82 30.17 11.69
C LEU A 5 -9.65 29.84 12.63
N LEU A 6 -8.67 30.74 12.74
CA LEU A 6 -7.52 30.55 13.64
C LEU A 6 -7.94 30.62 15.11
N SER A 7 -8.84 31.56 15.46
CA SER A 7 -9.37 31.63 16.83
C SER A 7 -10.15 30.38 17.23
N ARG A 8 -10.94 29.78 16.33
CA ARG A 8 -11.68 28.54 16.61
C ARG A 8 -10.77 27.31 16.76
N LEU A 9 -9.67 27.24 16.02
CA LEU A 9 -8.68 26.17 16.16
C LEU A 9 -7.93 26.25 17.48
N THR A 10 -7.64 27.46 17.97
CA THR A 10 -6.96 27.67 19.26
C THR A 10 -7.85 27.29 20.45
N GLU A 11 -9.17 27.32 20.27
CA GLU A 11 -10.14 26.94 21.29
C GLU A 11 -10.32 25.41 21.41
N LEU A 12 -10.06 24.67 20.32
CA LEU A 12 -10.16 23.20 20.27
C LEU A 12 -8.85 22.50 20.68
N ASP A 13 -7.71 23.15 20.50
CA ASP A 13 -6.38 22.69 20.94
C ASP A 13 -5.98 23.30 22.30
N ALA A 14 -6.94 23.43 23.20
CA ALA A 14 -6.66 23.85 24.55
C ALA A 14 -6.01 22.67 25.29
N ALA A 15 -4.71 22.78 25.59
CA ALA A 15 -4.07 21.91 26.58
C ALA A 15 -4.94 21.82 27.85
N PRO A 16 -5.05 20.65 28.50
CA PRO A 16 -5.89 20.49 29.67
C PRO A 16 -5.60 21.60 30.67
N ARG A 17 -6.62 22.39 31.03
CA ARG A 17 -6.45 23.55 31.94
C ARG A 17 -6.01 23.15 33.36
N THR A 18 -5.95 21.85 33.64
CA THR A 18 -5.55 21.24 34.90
C THR A 18 -4.62 20.09 34.60
N GLU A 19 -3.50 20.02 35.34
CA GLU A 19 -2.62 18.85 35.32
C GLU A 19 -3.40 17.61 35.74
N PHE A 20 -3.14 16.48 35.08
CA PHE A 20 -3.81 15.23 35.39
C PHE A 20 -3.56 14.84 36.84
N SER A 21 -4.64 14.54 37.57
CA SER A 21 -4.49 14.04 38.93
C SER A 21 -3.89 12.64 38.93
N ALA A 22 -3.30 12.23 40.05
CA ALA A 22 -2.79 10.86 40.21
C ALA A 22 -3.87 9.79 39.94
N ALA A 23 -5.14 10.11 40.24
CA ALA A 23 -6.27 9.22 39.97
C ALA A 23 -6.60 9.08 38.47
N ASP A 24 -6.38 10.14 37.68
CA ASP A 24 -6.60 10.11 36.22
C ASP A 24 -5.49 9.32 35.52
N LEU A 25 -4.25 9.47 36.00
CA LEU A 25 -3.11 8.68 35.52
C LEU A 25 -3.30 7.19 35.84
N ASP A 26 -3.73 6.86 37.06
CA ASP A 26 -4.02 5.49 37.46
C ASP A 26 -5.20 4.87 36.67
N ARG A 27 -6.23 5.67 36.36
CA ARG A 27 -7.32 5.24 35.46
C ARG A 27 -6.81 4.94 34.05
N LYS A 28 -5.96 5.81 33.50
CA LYS A 28 -5.36 5.63 32.17
C LYS A 28 -4.49 4.37 32.12
N GLU A 29 -3.69 4.13 33.15
CA GLU A 29 -2.84 2.96 33.25
C GLU A 29 -3.66 1.66 33.37
N ARG A 30 -4.76 1.68 34.14
CA ARG A 30 -5.69 0.54 34.20
C ARG A 30 -6.35 0.24 32.87
N LEU A 31 -6.74 1.26 32.10
CA LEU A 31 -7.32 1.08 30.76
C LEU A 31 -6.30 0.51 29.77
N LEU A 32 -5.06 1.02 29.77
CA LEU A 32 -3.98 0.50 28.94
C LEU A 32 -3.67 -0.96 29.28
N ARG A 33 -3.61 -1.31 30.57
CA ARG A 33 -3.39 -2.69 31.01
C ARG A 33 -4.53 -3.61 30.57
N ALA A 34 -5.78 -3.18 30.68
CA ALA A 34 -6.94 -3.97 30.24
C ALA A 34 -6.91 -4.24 28.72
N VAL A 35 -6.58 -3.24 27.90
CA VAL A 35 -6.46 -3.40 26.44
C VAL A 35 -5.33 -4.37 26.08
N LEU A 36 -4.17 -4.24 26.73
CA LEU A 36 -3.03 -5.12 26.48
C LEU A 36 -3.29 -6.56 26.93
N SER A 37 -4.01 -6.75 28.03
CA SER A 37 -4.39 -8.09 28.53
C SER A 37 -5.46 -8.78 27.67
N ASP A 38 -6.30 -8.03 26.96
CA ASP A 38 -7.29 -8.61 26.04
C ASP A 38 -6.64 -9.13 24.74
N THR A 39 -5.49 -8.58 24.35
CA THR A 39 -4.69 -9.08 23.22
C THR A 39 -3.90 -10.37 23.50
N GLU A 40 -3.79 -10.80 24.76
CA GLU A 40 -2.95 -11.96 25.15
C GLU A 40 -3.72 -13.27 25.41
N ARG A 41 -5.05 -13.32 25.22
CA ARG A 41 -5.81 -14.58 25.37
C ARG A 41 -5.88 -15.37 24.06
N PRO A 42 -5.34 -16.61 24.00
CA PRO A 42 -5.67 -17.55 22.94
C PRO A 42 -6.92 -18.36 23.29
N SER A 43 -7.88 -18.35 22.37
CA SER A 43 -8.89 -19.38 22.08
C SER A 43 -10.05 -19.58 23.06
N HIS A 44 -11.28 -19.46 22.53
CA HIS A 44 -12.21 -20.59 22.54
C HIS A 44 -13.00 -20.61 21.23
N SER A 45 -12.72 -21.65 20.45
CA SER A 45 -13.42 -22.02 19.23
C SER A 45 -14.79 -22.57 19.59
N ASP A 46 -15.86 -21.80 19.35
CA ASP A 46 -17.19 -22.37 19.26
C ASP A 46 -17.43 -22.81 17.81
N VAL A 47 -17.25 -24.11 17.61
CA VAL A 47 -17.57 -24.84 16.38
C VAL A 47 -19.10 -24.87 16.23
N ALA A 48 -19.65 -23.88 15.52
CA ALA A 48 -21.01 -23.96 15.01
C ALA A 48 -21.01 -24.81 13.73
N THR A 49 -21.39 -26.06 13.91
CA THR A 49 -21.64 -27.06 12.88
C THR A 49 -22.87 -26.63 12.07
N PHE A 50 -22.73 -26.38 10.76
CA PHE A 50 -23.87 -26.21 9.85
C PHE A 50 -23.88 -27.29 8.77
N PRO A 51 -25.08 -27.81 8.41
CA PRO A 51 -25.23 -29.12 7.79
C PRO A 51 -24.87 -29.13 6.30
N ALA A 52 -24.17 -30.17 5.91
CA ALA A 52 -23.91 -30.54 4.52
C ALA A 52 -25.23 -30.81 3.78
N PHE A 53 -25.59 -29.95 2.83
CA PHE A 53 -26.62 -30.26 1.85
C PHE A 53 -26.08 -31.24 0.81
N ARG A 54 -26.65 -32.44 0.84
CA ARG A 54 -26.44 -33.52 -0.13
C ARG A 54 -27.07 -33.18 -1.49
N ARG A 55 -26.41 -33.72 -2.52
CA ARG A 55 -26.63 -33.66 -4.00
C ARG A 55 -28.07 -33.89 -4.50
N PRO A 56 -28.32 -33.74 -5.82
CA PRO A 56 -28.29 -34.96 -6.64
C PRO A 56 -27.55 -34.85 -8.00
N LEU A 57 -27.17 -36.04 -8.47
CA LEU A 57 -26.46 -36.41 -9.70
C LEU A 57 -27.34 -36.30 -10.95
N VAL A 58 -26.84 -35.70 -12.03
CA VAL A 58 -27.02 -36.12 -13.46
C VAL A 58 -26.02 -35.29 -14.29
N ARG A 59 -25.34 -35.71 -15.37
CA ARG A 59 -25.53 -36.80 -16.33
C ARG A 59 -24.20 -36.99 -17.08
N ARG A 60 -23.90 -38.24 -17.46
CA ARG A 60 -22.78 -38.65 -18.32
C ARG A 60 -22.86 -38.00 -19.70
N ALA A 61 -21.72 -37.60 -20.25
CA ALA A 61 -21.42 -37.70 -21.68
C ALA A 61 -19.91 -37.95 -21.84
N ALA A 62 -19.57 -39.18 -22.18
CA ALA A 62 -18.26 -39.54 -22.67
C ALA A 62 -18.26 -39.32 -24.19
N PHE A 63 -17.26 -38.62 -24.71
CA PHE A 63 -16.83 -38.75 -26.10
C PHE A 63 -15.31 -38.80 -26.11
N THR A 64 -14.80 -40.01 -26.34
CA THR A 64 -13.44 -40.25 -26.82
C THR A 64 -13.46 -40.15 -28.34
N ALA A 65 -12.73 -39.18 -28.90
CA ALA A 65 -12.20 -39.26 -30.25
C ALA A 65 -10.77 -38.73 -30.21
N ALA A 66 -9.83 -39.59 -30.58
CA ALA A 66 -8.41 -39.34 -30.61
C ALA A 66 -8.01 -38.53 -31.85
N GLY A 67 -6.94 -37.73 -31.70
CA GLY A 67 -6.03 -37.39 -32.79
C GLY A 67 -6.12 -35.97 -33.34
N ALA A 68 -5.24 -35.09 -32.87
CA ALA A 68 -4.34 -34.27 -33.71
C ALA A 68 -3.50 -33.34 -32.81
N LEU A 69 -2.19 -33.37 -33.04
CA LEU A 69 -1.22 -32.43 -32.46
C LEU A 69 -1.54 -31.00 -32.92
N ALA A 70 -1.83 -30.11 -31.97
CA ALA A 70 -1.71 -28.68 -32.16
C ALA A 70 -1.36 -28.06 -30.80
N ALA A 71 -0.21 -27.38 -30.73
CA ALA A 71 0.19 -26.57 -29.60
C ALA A 71 -0.81 -25.42 -29.43
N GLY A 72 -1.83 -25.63 -28.58
CA GLY A 72 -2.81 -24.63 -28.22
C GLY A 72 -2.50 -24.10 -26.82
N ALA A 73 -2.05 -22.85 -26.76
CA ALA A 73 -1.95 -22.11 -25.51
C ALA A 73 -3.31 -22.15 -24.80
N VAL A 74 -3.35 -22.78 -23.62
CA VAL A 74 -4.51 -22.70 -22.74
C VAL A 74 -4.53 -21.29 -22.18
N LEU A 75 -5.24 -20.39 -22.84
CA LEU A 75 -5.70 -19.15 -22.24
C LEU A 75 -6.68 -19.53 -21.13
N LEU A 76 -6.17 -19.69 -19.90
CA LEU A 76 -7.00 -19.64 -18.71
C LEU A 76 -7.58 -18.24 -18.62
N THR A 77 -8.74 -18.03 -19.25
CA THR A 77 -9.58 -16.86 -19.00
C THR A 77 -10.14 -17.00 -17.60
N MET A 78 -9.36 -16.57 -16.62
CA MET A 78 -9.82 -16.29 -15.27
C MET A 78 -10.83 -15.14 -15.36
N THR A 79 -12.11 -15.47 -15.57
CA THR A 79 -13.21 -14.52 -15.34
C THR A 79 -13.38 -14.37 -13.83
N VAL A 80 -12.48 -13.61 -13.21
CA VAL A 80 -12.62 -13.14 -11.84
C VAL A 80 -13.55 -11.94 -11.89
N THR A 81 -14.84 -12.17 -11.65
CA THR A 81 -15.75 -11.10 -11.24
C THR A 81 -15.48 -10.78 -9.77
N ALA A 82 -14.32 -10.18 -9.51
CA ALA A 82 -14.09 -9.46 -8.27
C ALA A 82 -14.41 -8.00 -8.56
N ASP A 83 -15.32 -7.41 -7.78
CA ASP A 83 -15.64 -6.00 -7.89
C ASP A 83 -14.34 -5.19 -7.88
N PRO A 84 -14.15 -4.25 -8.82
CA PRO A 84 -13.10 -3.25 -8.69
C PRO A 84 -13.26 -2.53 -7.34
N PRO A 85 -12.17 -1.95 -6.79
CA PRO A 85 -12.28 -1.04 -5.66
C PRO A 85 -13.46 -0.10 -5.90
N GLY A 86 -14.36 -0.01 -4.93
CA GLY A 86 -15.55 0.83 -5.08
C GLY A 86 -15.15 2.27 -5.38
N PRO A 87 -15.99 3.08 -6.01
CA PRO A 87 -15.68 4.49 -6.32
C PRO A 87 -15.72 5.39 -5.08
N GLY A 88 -15.21 4.92 -3.93
CA GLY A 88 -15.50 5.41 -2.59
C GLY A 88 -14.41 6.25 -1.92
N GLY A 89 -13.42 6.78 -2.63
CA GLY A 89 -12.36 7.60 -2.02
C GLY A 89 -12.60 9.12 -2.10
N SER A 90 -12.45 9.82 -0.97
CA SER A 90 -12.56 11.28 -0.74
C SER A 90 -11.54 12.16 -1.48
N GLY A 91 -11.33 11.93 -2.77
CA GLY A 91 -10.40 12.71 -3.59
C GLY A 91 -8.92 12.51 -3.22
N PRO A 92 -8.01 13.07 -4.04
CA PRO A 92 -6.57 12.93 -3.85
C PRO A 92 -6.11 13.58 -2.54
N LEU A 93 -4.89 13.21 -2.09
CA LEU A 93 -4.20 13.84 -0.96
C LEU A 93 -4.29 15.37 -1.01
N SER A 94 -4.48 16.02 0.14
CA SER A 94 -4.50 17.48 0.20
C SER A 94 -3.12 18.08 -0.03
N ALA A 95 -3.07 19.34 -0.47
CA ALA A 95 -1.80 20.06 -0.63
C ALA A 95 -0.99 20.14 0.67
N ALA A 96 -1.67 20.21 1.83
CA ALA A 96 -1.01 20.21 3.13
C ALA A 96 -0.33 18.87 3.42
N GLU A 97 -1.00 17.75 3.15
CA GLU A 97 -0.45 16.40 3.32
C GLU A 97 0.75 16.18 2.38
N VAL A 98 0.61 16.56 1.10
CA VAL A 98 1.69 16.47 0.11
C VAL A 98 2.90 17.33 0.48
N ALA A 99 2.68 18.51 1.08
CA ALA A 99 3.75 19.39 1.52
C ALA A 99 4.59 18.83 2.70
N THR A 100 4.08 17.84 3.43
CA THR A 100 4.85 17.18 4.51
C THR A 100 5.83 16.12 4.00
N TRP A 101 5.80 15.82 2.70
CA TRP A 101 6.56 14.72 2.11
C TRP A 101 8.06 14.76 2.41
N THR A 102 8.63 13.57 2.60
CA THR A 102 10.07 13.34 2.80
C THR A 102 10.61 12.34 1.78
N GLY A 103 11.84 12.57 1.31
CA GLY A 103 12.53 11.67 0.37
C GLY A 103 12.86 10.29 0.93
N THR A 104 12.88 10.15 2.26
CA THR A 104 13.13 8.89 2.97
C THR A 104 11.85 8.43 3.66
N ALA A 105 11.56 7.14 3.55
CA ALA A 105 10.49 6.47 4.28
C ALA A 105 10.83 6.33 5.77
N GLY A 106 9.84 6.58 6.63
CA GLY A 106 9.86 6.17 8.03
C GLY A 106 9.10 4.85 8.24
N ASP A 107 9.25 4.26 9.42
CA ASP A 107 8.43 3.14 9.86
C ASP A 107 7.04 3.64 10.29
N VAL A 108 6.00 2.96 9.84
CA VAL A 108 4.62 3.27 10.23
C VAL A 108 4.37 3.08 11.73
N ASN A 109 5.10 2.18 12.37
CA ASN A 109 4.98 1.91 13.80
C ASN A 109 5.48 3.10 14.64
N ASP A 110 6.44 3.86 14.12
CA ASP A 110 7.02 5.03 14.80
C ASP A 110 6.14 6.28 14.67
N ALA A 111 5.17 6.27 13.75
CA ALA A 111 4.35 7.43 13.40
C ALA A 111 3.03 7.57 14.17
N GLY A 112 2.74 6.66 15.09
CA GLY A 112 1.60 6.77 16.02
C GLY A 112 0.24 6.89 15.32
N SER A 113 -0.63 7.77 15.84
CA SER A 113 -2.03 7.88 15.41
C SER A 113 -2.22 8.31 13.95
N THR A 114 -1.30 9.09 13.39
CA THR A 114 -1.33 9.52 11.99
C THR A 114 -1.28 8.33 11.04
N ALA A 115 -0.35 7.39 11.29
CA ALA A 115 -0.24 6.16 10.51
C ALA A 115 -1.47 5.27 10.71
N SER A 116 -2.00 5.18 11.93
CA SER A 116 -3.19 4.37 12.21
C SER A 116 -4.43 4.81 11.43
N SER A 117 -4.71 6.12 11.37
CA SER A 117 -5.89 6.64 10.63
C SER A 117 -5.75 6.45 9.13
N ALA A 118 -4.57 6.76 8.57
CA ALA A 118 -4.29 6.58 7.14
C ALA A 118 -4.34 5.10 6.74
N MET A 119 -3.80 4.21 7.57
CA MET A 119 -3.84 2.77 7.33
C MET A 119 -5.26 2.20 7.44
N ALA A 120 -6.05 2.67 8.41
CA ALA A 120 -7.45 2.30 8.51
C ALA A 120 -8.24 2.69 7.25
N TRP A 121 -8.00 3.89 6.71
CA TRP A 121 -8.58 4.31 5.44
C TRP A 121 -8.20 3.37 4.29
N CYS A 122 -6.91 3.02 4.17
CA CYS A 122 -6.46 2.08 3.13
C CYS A 122 -7.11 0.70 3.26
N ILE A 123 -7.24 0.18 4.48
CA ILE A 123 -7.89 -1.11 4.75
C ILE A 123 -9.37 -1.05 4.38
N ASP A 124 -10.07 0.02 4.74
CA ASP A 124 -11.49 0.19 4.41
C ASP A 124 -11.72 0.28 2.89
N GLU A 125 -10.98 1.16 2.21
CA GLU A 125 -11.10 1.40 0.76
C GLU A 125 -10.81 0.14 -0.07
N THR A 126 -9.83 -0.66 0.37
CA THR A 126 -9.44 -1.91 -0.30
C THR A 126 -10.21 -3.13 0.20
N ARG A 127 -11.12 -2.96 1.18
CA ARG A 127 -11.87 -4.04 1.83
C ARG A 127 -10.96 -5.09 2.49
N GLY A 128 -9.85 -4.66 3.05
CA GLY A 128 -8.86 -5.45 3.80
C GLY A 128 -7.97 -6.37 2.98
N GLY A 129 -6.95 -6.96 3.63
CA GLY A 129 -6.00 -7.88 3.02
C GLY A 129 -4.68 -7.98 3.78
N GLU A 130 -3.73 -8.73 3.22
CA GLU A 130 -2.35 -8.76 3.71
C GLU A 130 -1.64 -7.44 3.37
N LEU A 131 -0.99 -6.84 4.37
CA LEU A 131 -0.25 -5.59 4.22
C LEU A 131 1.23 -5.87 3.87
N SER A 132 1.76 -5.13 2.91
CA SER A 132 3.16 -5.18 2.50
C SER A 132 3.63 -3.81 2.02
N ASN A 133 4.95 -3.62 1.88
CA ASN A 133 5.56 -2.37 1.40
C ASN A 133 5.00 -1.13 2.10
N THR A 134 4.84 -1.24 3.42
CA THR A 134 4.28 -0.18 4.23
C THR A 134 5.35 0.85 4.54
N ASP A 135 5.05 2.12 4.28
CA ASP A 135 5.89 3.25 4.70
C ASP A 135 5.05 4.45 5.13
N ILE A 136 5.73 5.41 5.76
CA ILE A 136 5.21 6.76 5.95
C ILE A 136 6.22 7.79 5.45
N ARG A 137 5.73 8.83 4.76
CA ARG A 137 6.52 10.00 4.35
C ARG A 137 5.76 11.26 4.71
N GLY A 138 6.31 12.05 5.62
CA GLY A 138 5.56 13.11 6.26
C GLY A 138 4.36 12.55 7.04
N THR A 139 3.15 12.98 6.69
CA THR A 139 1.89 12.51 7.28
C THR A 139 1.13 11.52 6.39
N VAL A 140 1.71 11.09 5.28
CA VAL A 140 1.06 10.21 4.30
C VAL A 140 1.64 8.81 4.42
N THR A 141 0.75 7.84 4.62
CA THR A 141 1.08 6.42 4.66
C THR A 141 0.92 5.82 3.27
N SER A 142 1.87 4.98 2.87
CA SER A 142 1.74 4.14 1.68
C SER A 142 1.79 2.66 2.03
N VAL A 143 1.00 1.84 1.33
CA VAL A 143 0.89 0.41 1.61
C VAL A 143 0.42 -0.34 0.37
N ILE A 144 0.92 -1.56 0.18
CA ILE A 144 0.32 -2.55 -0.74
C ILE A 144 -0.58 -3.47 0.07
N ILE A 145 -1.85 -3.57 -0.33
CA ILE A 145 -2.83 -4.48 0.26
C ILE A 145 -3.16 -5.57 -0.75
N THR A 146 -2.97 -6.83 -0.35
CA THR A 146 -3.22 -7.99 -1.21
C THR A 146 -4.39 -8.83 -0.65
N ARG A 147 -5.38 -9.09 -1.50
CA ARG A 147 -6.56 -9.89 -1.16
C ARG A 147 -6.96 -10.77 -2.34
N HIS A 148 -7.09 -12.08 -2.09
CA HIS A 148 -7.49 -13.08 -3.10
C HIS A 148 -6.67 -12.99 -4.42
N GLY A 149 -5.35 -12.74 -4.31
CA GLY A 149 -4.45 -12.60 -5.46
C GLY A 149 -4.54 -11.27 -6.21
N GLN A 150 -5.43 -10.36 -5.79
CA GLN A 150 -5.49 -8.98 -6.27
C GLN A 150 -4.71 -8.07 -5.32
N ALA A 151 -3.99 -7.11 -5.86
CA ALA A 151 -3.24 -6.15 -5.06
C ALA A 151 -3.65 -4.71 -5.41
N ALA A 152 -3.66 -3.85 -4.41
CA ALA A 152 -3.83 -2.42 -4.57
C ALA A 152 -2.70 -1.68 -3.86
N TYR A 153 -2.15 -0.67 -4.51
CA TYR A 153 -1.27 0.30 -3.88
C TYR A 153 -2.12 1.46 -3.36
N CYS A 154 -2.03 1.71 -2.06
CA CYS A 154 -2.78 2.75 -1.38
C CYS A 154 -1.84 3.83 -0.84
N LEU A 155 -2.24 5.09 -1.01
CA LEU A 155 -1.64 6.27 -0.42
C LEU A 155 -2.73 7.03 0.31
N ALA A 156 -2.59 7.21 1.62
CA ALA A 156 -3.60 7.86 2.45
C ALA A 156 -2.96 8.86 3.40
N GLY A 157 -3.63 9.99 3.56
CA GLY A 157 -3.31 10.95 4.60
C GLY A 157 -4.18 10.74 5.85
N SER A 158 -3.85 11.44 6.93
CA SER A 158 -4.52 11.29 8.22
C SER A 158 -5.97 11.79 8.24
N TYR A 159 -6.39 12.56 7.24
CA TYR A 159 -7.71 13.21 7.20
C TYR A 159 -8.76 12.43 6.40
N GLY A 160 -8.53 11.15 6.12
CA GLY A 160 -9.48 10.31 5.36
C GLY A 160 -9.54 10.62 3.86
N SER A 161 -8.46 11.22 3.34
CA SER A 161 -8.19 11.45 1.92
C SER A 161 -7.13 10.46 1.45
N GLY A 162 -7.19 10.07 0.18
CA GLY A 162 -6.23 9.13 -0.35
C GLY A 162 -6.56 8.63 -1.74
N VAL A 163 -5.72 7.73 -2.22
CA VAL A 163 -5.94 7.00 -3.46
C VAL A 163 -5.58 5.54 -3.26
N ALA A 164 -6.40 4.66 -3.79
CA ALA A 164 -6.06 3.26 -4.02
C ALA A 164 -6.01 3.02 -5.53
N VAL A 165 -4.95 2.39 -6.01
CA VAL A 165 -4.79 2.01 -7.42
C VAL A 165 -4.56 0.51 -7.52
N PRO A 166 -5.22 -0.20 -8.45
CA PRO A 166 -4.93 -1.60 -8.67
C PRO A 166 -3.49 -1.75 -9.18
N VAL A 167 -2.79 -2.76 -8.68
CA VAL A 167 -1.45 -3.15 -9.15
C VAL A 167 -1.45 -4.63 -9.47
N GLY A 168 -0.76 -5.00 -10.55
CA GLY A 168 -0.58 -6.40 -10.93
C GLY A 168 0.15 -7.19 -9.85
N PRO A 169 0.08 -8.53 -9.84
CA PRO A 169 0.86 -9.36 -8.92
C PRO A 169 2.37 -9.09 -9.10
N PRO A 170 3.20 -9.32 -8.06
CA PRO A 170 4.64 -9.23 -8.24
C PRO A 170 5.10 -10.27 -9.26
N VAL A 171 6.05 -9.89 -10.11
CA VAL A 171 6.57 -10.72 -11.19
C VAL A 171 8.01 -11.12 -10.90
N GLU A 172 8.42 -12.26 -11.44
CA GLU A 172 9.81 -12.70 -11.36
C GLU A 172 10.70 -11.79 -12.22
N VAL A 173 11.85 -11.41 -11.66
CA VAL A 173 12.80 -10.46 -12.25
C VAL A 173 14.21 -11.03 -12.05
N PRO A 174 15.18 -10.75 -12.94
CA PRO A 174 16.59 -11.06 -12.68
C PRO A 174 17.02 -10.58 -11.29
N ALA A 175 17.96 -11.30 -10.66
CA ALA A 175 18.36 -11.07 -9.28
C ALA A 175 18.82 -9.61 -9.02
N ASP A 176 19.47 -8.98 -9.99
CA ASP A 176 19.95 -7.60 -9.97
C ASP A 176 19.03 -6.62 -10.73
N GLY A 177 17.82 -7.04 -11.06
CA GLY A 177 16.88 -6.31 -11.92
C GLY A 177 15.66 -5.76 -11.19
N ILE A 178 14.92 -4.91 -11.90
CA ILE A 178 13.62 -4.37 -11.49
C ILE A 178 12.64 -4.31 -12.67
N THR A 179 11.35 -4.30 -12.37
CA THR A 179 10.27 -3.96 -13.31
C THR A 179 9.49 -2.76 -12.80
N LEU A 180 8.66 -2.18 -13.68
CA LEU A 180 7.66 -1.18 -13.32
C LEU A 180 6.27 -1.75 -13.60
N ASP A 181 5.53 -2.08 -12.55
CA ASP A 181 4.21 -2.73 -12.65
C ASP A 181 3.10 -1.69 -12.81
N ALA A 182 3.25 -0.55 -12.14
CA ALA A 182 2.30 0.57 -12.21
C ALA A 182 2.99 1.90 -11.94
N GLN A 183 2.54 2.93 -12.64
CA GLN A 183 2.96 4.30 -12.41
C GLN A 183 1.83 5.27 -12.72
N GLY A 184 1.95 6.49 -12.24
CA GLY A 184 1.07 7.57 -12.65
C GLY A 184 1.17 8.78 -11.73
N ALA A 185 0.27 9.73 -11.99
CA ALA A 185 0.07 10.88 -11.14
C ALA A 185 -1.37 10.95 -10.63
N ARG A 186 -1.55 11.59 -9.48
CA ARG A 186 -2.85 11.89 -8.87
C ARG A 186 -2.81 13.29 -8.28
N GLY A 187 -3.99 13.90 -8.10
CA GLY A 187 -4.09 15.27 -7.61
C GLY A 187 -3.83 16.32 -8.70
N SER A 188 -3.78 17.58 -8.27
CA SER A 188 -3.61 18.75 -9.13
C SER A 188 -2.89 19.88 -8.38
N GLY A 189 -2.14 20.72 -9.08
CA GLY A 189 -1.43 21.86 -8.49
C GLY A 189 -0.48 21.40 -7.37
N SER A 190 -0.51 22.08 -6.22
CA SER A 190 0.33 21.73 -5.06
C SER A 190 -0.06 20.42 -4.35
N ALA A 191 -1.20 19.83 -4.70
CA ALA A 191 -1.67 18.54 -4.21
C ALA A 191 -1.31 17.39 -5.16
N ARG A 192 -0.59 17.67 -6.26
CA ARG A 192 -0.21 16.65 -7.23
C ARG A 192 1.00 15.85 -6.75
N PHE A 193 0.95 14.55 -6.98
CA PHE A 193 2.03 13.62 -6.67
C PHE A 193 2.11 12.51 -7.71
N HIS A 194 3.31 11.96 -7.86
CA HIS A 194 3.61 10.79 -8.65
C HIS A 194 3.77 9.56 -7.78
N TYR A 195 3.50 8.40 -8.37
CA TYR A 195 3.82 7.11 -7.78
C TYR A 195 4.41 6.15 -8.82
N ALA A 196 5.22 5.22 -8.32
CA ALA A 196 5.76 4.10 -9.06
C ALA A 196 5.77 2.86 -8.16
N VAL A 197 5.36 1.73 -8.72
CA VAL A 197 5.29 0.43 -8.06
C VAL A 197 5.87 -0.60 -9.00
N GLY A 198 6.68 -1.51 -8.48
CA GLY A 198 7.30 -2.54 -9.30
C GLY A 198 7.78 -3.75 -8.51
N SER A 199 8.34 -4.70 -9.25
CA SER A 199 9.02 -5.88 -8.70
C SER A 199 10.54 -5.69 -8.73
N MET A 200 11.27 -6.38 -7.85
CA MET A 200 12.73 -6.33 -7.76
C MET A 200 13.32 -7.71 -7.54
N GLY A 201 14.53 -7.97 -8.03
CA GLY A 201 15.23 -9.23 -7.78
C GLY A 201 15.75 -9.39 -6.35
N SER A 202 16.23 -10.61 -6.03
CA SER A 202 16.76 -10.98 -4.71
C SER A 202 17.97 -10.17 -4.25
N ASP A 203 18.79 -9.67 -5.20
CA ASP A 203 20.05 -8.99 -4.90
C ASP A 203 19.85 -7.48 -4.73
N VAL A 204 18.65 -6.97 -4.98
CA VAL A 204 18.33 -5.55 -4.76
C VAL A 204 18.00 -5.32 -3.28
N LYS A 205 18.84 -4.50 -2.62
CA LYS A 205 18.63 -4.11 -1.20
C LYS A 205 18.10 -2.68 -1.03
N GLY A 206 18.13 -1.88 -2.09
CA GLY A 206 17.66 -0.50 -2.06
C GLY A 206 17.50 0.06 -3.46
N ILE A 207 16.56 1.00 -3.61
CA ILE A 207 16.29 1.68 -4.87
C ILE A 207 16.18 3.17 -4.58
N THR A 208 16.91 3.99 -5.34
CA THR A 208 16.79 5.45 -5.29
C THR A 208 16.25 5.94 -6.62
N VAL A 209 15.05 6.53 -6.60
CA VAL A 209 14.41 7.15 -7.76
C VAL A 209 14.85 8.61 -7.82
N ARG A 210 15.33 9.05 -8.98
CA ARG A 210 15.63 10.44 -9.28
C ARG A 210 14.79 10.88 -10.46
N ASP A 211 13.81 11.73 -10.22
CA ASP A 211 12.89 12.23 -11.25
C ASP A 211 12.58 13.71 -10.97
N ARG A 212 12.66 14.56 -12.00
CA ARG A 212 12.32 15.99 -11.94
C ARG A 212 12.89 16.76 -10.73
N GLY A 213 14.16 16.54 -10.43
CA GLY A 213 14.84 17.19 -9.30
C GLY A 213 14.45 16.66 -7.92
N ARG A 214 13.60 15.63 -7.85
CA ARG A 214 13.32 14.87 -6.62
C ARG A 214 14.21 13.65 -6.54
N THR A 215 14.64 13.34 -5.33
CA THR A 215 15.31 12.10 -4.98
C THR A 215 14.47 11.39 -3.93
N VAL A 216 14.11 10.14 -4.20
CA VAL A 216 13.24 9.32 -3.37
C VAL A 216 13.93 8.00 -3.10
N HIS A 217 14.10 7.63 -1.84
CA HIS A 217 14.49 6.27 -1.46
C HIS A 217 13.24 5.43 -1.43
N ALA A 218 13.09 4.49 -2.36
CA ALA A 218 11.93 3.63 -2.46
C ALA A 218 11.83 2.69 -1.25
N THR A 219 10.61 2.26 -0.96
CA THR A 219 10.34 1.24 0.05
C THR A 219 10.42 -0.12 -0.61
N VAL A 220 11.41 -0.90 -0.19
CA VAL A 220 11.75 -2.21 -0.76
C VAL A 220 11.39 -3.32 0.24
N ARG A 221 10.79 -4.41 -0.25
CA ARG A 221 10.46 -5.56 0.59
C ARG A 221 10.61 -6.87 -0.18
N GLN A 222 11.47 -7.75 0.32
CA GLN A 222 11.57 -9.12 -0.18
C GLN A 222 10.35 -9.94 0.25
N ILE A 223 9.83 -10.76 -0.65
CA ILE A 223 8.75 -11.71 -0.34
C ILE A 223 9.42 -13.01 0.06
N ARG A 224 9.27 -13.43 1.34
CA ARG A 224 10.05 -14.55 1.92
C ARG A 224 9.95 -15.87 1.16
N THR A 225 8.86 -16.08 0.43
CA THR A 225 8.59 -17.30 -0.32
C THR A 225 8.99 -17.23 -1.80
N LEU A 226 9.51 -16.08 -2.26
CA LEU A 226 9.83 -15.83 -3.67
C LEU A 226 11.30 -15.37 -3.80
N SER A 227 11.87 -15.56 -4.99
CA SER A 227 13.21 -15.06 -5.36
C SER A 227 13.23 -13.56 -5.71
N TYR A 228 12.10 -12.88 -5.52
CA TYR A 228 11.89 -11.49 -5.87
C TYR A 228 11.02 -10.79 -4.82
N GLY A 229 11.10 -9.47 -4.81
CA GLY A 229 10.39 -8.59 -3.91
C GLY A 229 9.58 -7.54 -4.65
N ARG A 230 9.03 -6.60 -3.88
CA ARG A 230 8.31 -5.41 -4.35
C ARG A 230 9.05 -4.16 -3.97
N TRP A 231 8.87 -3.12 -4.77
CA TRP A 231 9.28 -1.77 -4.42
C TRP A 231 8.16 -0.75 -4.71
N THR A 232 8.11 0.29 -3.90
CA THR A 232 7.16 1.40 -4.03
C THR A 232 7.88 2.74 -3.84
N ALA A 233 7.49 3.75 -4.60
CA ALA A 233 7.96 5.12 -4.42
C ALA A 233 6.85 6.10 -4.79
N TRP A 234 6.79 7.22 -4.07
CA TRP A 234 5.93 8.34 -4.43
C TRP A 234 6.60 9.67 -4.06
N TRP A 235 6.30 10.72 -4.82
CA TRP A 235 6.86 12.05 -4.61
C TRP A 235 5.92 13.16 -5.06
N PRO A 236 5.97 14.35 -4.41
CA PRO A 236 5.26 15.53 -4.86
C PRO A 236 5.80 15.96 -6.21
N ASP A 237 4.90 16.35 -7.10
CA ASP A 237 5.25 16.91 -8.40
C ASP A 237 4.33 18.09 -8.73
N SER A 238 4.91 19.13 -9.30
CA SER A 238 4.17 20.27 -9.85
C SER A 238 4.00 20.19 -11.37
N ASP A 239 4.73 19.28 -12.03
CA ASP A 239 4.77 19.19 -13.49
C ASP A 239 3.60 18.37 -14.04
N SER A 240 3.17 18.70 -15.26
CA SER A 240 1.98 18.10 -15.90
C SER A 240 2.21 16.75 -16.58
N HIS A 241 3.44 16.23 -16.55
CA HIS A 241 3.75 14.94 -17.16
C HIS A 241 3.31 13.82 -16.21
N ASP A 242 2.60 12.80 -16.68
CA ASP A 242 2.05 11.74 -15.83
C ASP A 242 2.96 10.51 -15.66
N GLN A 243 4.06 10.44 -16.40
CA GLN A 243 4.96 9.26 -16.44
C GLN A 243 6.26 9.52 -15.68
N LEU A 244 6.92 8.47 -15.18
CA LEU A 244 8.28 8.52 -14.65
C LEU A 244 9.26 8.73 -15.82
N THR A 245 10.11 9.75 -15.74
CA THR A 245 11.05 10.11 -16.82
C THR A 245 12.52 10.05 -16.42
N GLY A 246 12.76 9.87 -15.12
CA GLY A 246 14.08 9.92 -14.52
C GLY A 246 14.83 8.60 -14.52
N THR A 247 15.63 8.40 -13.48
CA THR A 247 16.50 7.23 -13.32
C THR A 247 16.25 6.53 -11.99
N LEU A 248 16.50 5.23 -11.96
CA LEU A 248 16.46 4.41 -10.77
C LEU A 248 17.86 3.85 -10.52
N THR A 249 18.44 4.19 -9.38
CA THR A 249 19.71 3.60 -8.92
C THR A 249 19.42 2.47 -7.96
N LEU A 250 19.75 1.25 -8.37
CA LEU A 250 19.70 0.05 -7.56
C LEU A 250 20.97 -0.05 -6.73
N THR A 251 20.83 -0.31 -5.44
CA THR A 251 21.93 -0.72 -4.58
C THR A 251 21.81 -2.21 -4.35
N LEU A 252 22.86 -2.96 -4.66
CA LEU A 252 22.87 -4.42 -4.59
C LEU A 252 23.43 -4.94 -3.26
N THR A 253 23.16 -6.20 -2.95
CA THR A 253 23.62 -6.91 -1.74
C THR A 253 25.14 -6.94 -1.63
N ASP A 254 25.85 -7.09 -2.76
CA ASP A 254 27.31 -7.04 -2.85
C ASP A 254 27.93 -5.64 -2.65
N GLY A 255 27.09 -4.61 -2.53
CA GLY A 255 27.51 -3.22 -2.33
C GLY A 255 27.71 -2.42 -3.62
N THR A 256 27.61 -3.05 -4.79
CA THR A 256 27.64 -2.35 -6.07
C THR A 256 26.33 -1.62 -6.35
N THR A 257 26.32 -0.80 -7.40
CA THR A 257 25.13 -0.08 -7.84
C THR A 257 24.94 -0.21 -9.34
N ARG A 258 23.68 -0.20 -9.76
CA ARG A 258 23.26 -0.22 -11.16
C ARG A 258 22.25 0.89 -11.40
N THR A 259 22.36 1.60 -12.52
CA THR A 259 21.38 2.62 -12.90
C THR A 259 20.53 2.11 -14.05
N VAL A 260 19.23 2.32 -13.94
CA VAL A 260 18.22 1.99 -14.96
C VAL A 260 17.48 3.27 -15.32
N ASN A 261 17.29 3.51 -16.61
CA ASN A 261 16.48 4.64 -17.07
C ASN A 261 15.00 4.23 -17.05
N ALA A 262 14.11 5.15 -16.66
CA ALA A 262 12.69 4.84 -16.53
C ALA A 262 12.03 4.44 -17.87
N ASP A 263 12.48 5.01 -18.98
CA ASP A 263 12.01 4.68 -20.33
C ASP A 263 12.25 3.20 -20.69
N SER A 264 13.32 2.58 -20.20
CA SER A 264 13.60 1.16 -20.42
C SER A 264 12.73 0.20 -19.61
N LEU A 265 11.89 0.72 -18.70
CA LEU A 265 10.98 -0.07 -17.87
C LEU A 265 9.53 -0.05 -18.38
N VAL A 266 9.23 0.80 -19.36
CA VAL A 266 7.89 0.93 -19.95
C VAL A 266 7.92 0.27 -21.32
N GLU A 267 7.60 -1.02 -21.37
CA GLU A 267 7.37 -1.75 -22.64
C GLU A 267 5.97 -1.48 -23.21
#